data_AF-A0A3N5PJL3-F1
#
_entry.id   AF-A0A3N5PJL3-F1
#
_cell.length_a   1.000
_cell.length_b   1.000
_cell.length_c   1.000
_cell.angle_alpha   90.00
_cell.angle_beta   90.00
_cell.angle_gamma   90.00
#
_symmetry.space_group_name_H-M   'P 1'
#
loop_
_entity.id
_entity.type
_entity.pdbx_description
1 polymer ?
#
loop_
_entity_poly.entity_id
_entity_poly.type
_entity_poly.pdbx_seq_one_letter_code
_entity_poly.pdbx_strand_id
1 'polypeptide(L)'
;PLEFSYRLHWQGARIAEQPPGASVTQSRVGRGYRELADDEHQFMVDFMGPSLAALPPSAPVKAVVSAPANGEIVETNAYHVEATGAWRMMVLVKQLDAAQPVELRGYLQNGADVLTETWSNLVPPR
;
A
#
# COMPACT_ATOMS: atom_id res chain seq x y z
N PRO A 1 35.80 3.73 -18.95
CA PRO A 1 35.41 2.79 -17.87
C PRO A 1 34.32 3.43 -16.99
N LEU A 2 33.34 2.66 -16.50
CA LEU A 2 32.37 3.13 -15.51
C LEU A 2 32.82 2.67 -14.12
N GLU A 3 32.89 3.62 -13.18
CA GLU A 3 33.26 3.39 -11.78
C GLU A 3 32.02 3.56 -10.89
N PHE A 4 31.82 2.61 -9.95
CA PHE A 4 30.70 2.63 -9.01
C PHE A 4 31.21 2.48 -7.57
N SER A 5 30.67 3.26 -6.64
CA SER A 5 30.97 3.17 -5.21
C SER A 5 29.68 3.27 -4.40
N TYR A 6 29.43 2.30 -3.51
CA TYR A 6 28.22 2.22 -2.69
C TYR A 6 28.51 1.52 -1.36
N ARG A 7 27.62 1.69 -0.37
CA ARG A 7 27.69 1.05 0.96
C ARG A 7 26.47 0.18 1.18
N LEU A 8 26.69 -1.06 1.61
CA LEU A 8 25.60 -1.96 2.04
C LEU A 8 25.59 -2.01 3.56
N HIS A 9 24.39 -1.91 4.13
CA HIS A 9 24.16 -2.09 5.56
C HIS A 9 23.38 -3.39 5.78
N TRP A 10 23.87 -4.26 6.66
CA TRP A 10 23.15 -5.45 7.12
C TRP A 10 22.61 -5.15 8.51
N GLN A 11 21.29 -5.00 8.62
CA GLN A 11 20.62 -4.62 9.88
C GLN A 11 19.52 -5.64 10.19
N GLY A 12 19.31 -5.92 11.47
CA GLY A 12 18.20 -6.74 11.94
C GLY A 12 16.90 -5.92 12.03
N ALA A 13 16.01 -6.27 12.97
CA ALA A 13 14.71 -5.62 13.14
C ALA A 13 14.76 -4.11 13.45
N ARG A 14 15.92 -3.57 13.85
CA ARG A 14 16.11 -2.16 14.14
C ARG A 14 16.93 -1.52 13.03
N ILE A 15 16.22 -0.96 12.06
CA ILE A 15 16.82 -0.02 11.10
C ILE A 15 17.11 1.27 11.88
N ALA A 16 18.37 1.68 11.96
CA ALA A 16 18.80 2.84 12.76
C ALA A 16 18.20 4.16 12.24
N GLU A 17 17.88 4.23 10.96
CA GLU A 17 17.30 5.40 10.28
C GLU A 17 16.03 4.96 9.54
N GLN A 18 14.87 5.16 10.17
CA GLN A 18 13.60 5.03 9.47
C GLN A 18 13.27 6.38 8.81
N PRO A 19 12.79 6.38 7.54
CA PRO A 19 12.22 7.57 6.95
C PRO A 19 11.14 8.17 7.88
N PRO A 20 10.92 9.49 7.85
CA PRO A 20 9.90 10.12 8.70
C PRO A 20 8.47 9.68 8.34
N GLY A 21 8.27 9.17 7.11
CA GLY A 21 7.03 8.58 6.65
C GLY A 21 6.78 7.18 7.23
N ALA A 22 5.55 6.71 7.11
CA ALA A 22 5.16 5.38 7.51
C ALA A 22 5.44 4.36 6.40
N SER A 23 5.75 3.13 6.80
CA SER A 23 6.04 2.02 5.90
C SER A 23 4.99 0.93 6.01
N VAL A 24 4.89 0.10 4.97
CA VAL A 24 4.04 -1.08 4.97
C VAL A 24 4.59 -2.08 6.00
N THR A 25 3.74 -2.52 6.92
CA THR A 25 4.08 -3.59 7.88
C THR A 25 3.54 -4.95 7.44
N GLN A 26 2.47 -4.95 6.65
CA GLN A 26 1.86 -6.15 6.11
C GLN A 26 1.02 -5.85 4.87
N SER A 27 1.02 -6.80 3.94
CA SER A 27 0.13 -6.84 2.79
C SER A 27 -0.60 -8.19 2.81
N ARG A 28 -1.93 -8.16 2.69
CA ARG A 28 -2.77 -9.34 2.66
C ARG A 28 -3.62 -9.31 1.40
N VAL A 29 -3.69 -10.45 0.72
CA VAL A 29 -4.60 -10.68 -0.41
C VAL A 29 -5.77 -11.51 0.10
N GLY A 30 -6.98 -11.10 -0.26
CA GLY A 30 -8.16 -11.87 0.08
C GLY A 30 -9.42 -11.02 0.13
N ARG A 31 -10.54 -11.70 0.23
CA ARG A 31 -11.86 -11.08 0.23
C ARG A 31 -12.34 -10.70 1.62
N GLY A 32 -13.21 -9.70 1.67
CA GLY A 32 -14.03 -9.43 2.85
C GLY A 32 -15.21 -10.40 2.91
N TYR A 33 -16.37 -9.90 3.34
CA TYR A 33 -17.60 -10.68 3.37
C TYR A 33 -18.13 -11.01 1.96
N ARG A 34 -17.97 -10.08 1.01
CA ARG A 34 -18.39 -10.22 -0.39
C ARG A 34 -17.51 -11.22 -1.13
N GLU A 35 -18.12 -12.06 -1.98
CA GLU A 35 -17.37 -12.84 -2.96
C GLU A 35 -16.77 -11.93 -4.03
N LEU A 36 -15.55 -12.23 -4.45
CA LEU A 36 -14.88 -11.54 -5.54
C LEU A 36 -15.28 -12.22 -6.84
N ALA A 37 -15.54 -11.43 -7.87
CA ALA A 37 -15.61 -11.96 -9.23
C ALA A 37 -14.24 -12.50 -9.64
N ASP A 38 -14.19 -13.36 -10.66
CA ASP A 38 -12.94 -13.95 -11.12
C ASP A 38 -11.92 -12.86 -11.47
N ASP A 39 -12.31 -11.75 -12.09
CA ASP A 39 -11.42 -10.66 -12.46
C ASP A 39 -11.07 -9.69 -11.31
N GLU A 40 -11.63 -9.88 -10.12
CA GLU A 40 -11.43 -8.99 -8.98
C GLU A 40 -10.33 -9.48 -8.02
N HIS A 41 -9.52 -8.53 -7.56
CA HIS A 41 -8.49 -8.74 -6.53
C HIS A 41 -8.63 -7.68 -5.45
N GLN A 42 -8.62 -8.14 -4.19
CA GLN A 42 -8.70 -7.26 -3.03
C GLN A 42 -7.44 -7.37 -2.17
N PHE A 43 -6.89 -6.22 -1.81
CA PHE A 43 -5.72 -6.09 -0.94
C PHE A 43 -6.05 -5.29 0.31
N MET A 44 -5.53 -5.75 1.44
CA MET A 44 -5.47 -5.01 2.69
C MET A 44 -4.00 -4.74 3.01
N VAL A 45 -3.62 -3.47 3.09
CA VAL A 45 -2.24 -3.03 3.30
C VAL A 45 -2.20 -2.16 4.54
N ASP A 46 -1.43 -2.58 5.54
CA ASP A 46 -1.30 -1.82 6.79
C ASP A 46 0.00 -1.03 6.80
N PHE A 47 -0.11 0.22 7.20
CA PHE A 47 0.97 1.16 7.33
C PHE A 47 1.14 1.57 8.79
N MET A 48 2.40 1.65 9.22
CA MET A 48 2.78 2.17 10.53
C MET A 48 4.03 3.02 10.42
N GLY A 49 4.12 4.04 11.26
CA GLY A 49 5.30 4.89 11.37
C GLY A 49 4.97 6.26 11.95
N PRO A 50 5.99 7.11 12.14
CA PRO A 50 5.86 8.36 12.90
C PRO A 50 4.80 9.32 12.33
N SER A 51 4.74 9.48 11.01
CA SER A 51 3.78 10.36 10.32
C SER A 51 2.31 9.99 10.59
N LEU A 52 2.01 8.69 10.74
CA LEU A 52 0.66 8.19 11.00
C LEU A 52 0.34 8.12 12.50
N ALA A 53 1.34 7.80 13.32
CA ALA A 53 1.18 7.73 14.78
C ALA A 53 0.86 9.09 15.43
N ALA A 54 1.24 10.18 14.77
CA ALA A 54 0.94 11.54 15.23
C ALA A 54 -0.51 11.99 14.96
N LEU A 55 -1.27 11.24 14.16
CA LEU A 55 -2.62 11.60 13.77
C LEU A 55 -3.68 11.04 14.73
N PRO A 56 -4.77 11.77 15.00
CA PRO A 56 -5.92 11.20 15.69
C PRO A 56 -6.60 10.12 14.81
N PRO A 57 -7.28 9.12 15.40
CA PRO A 57 -7.99 8.08 14.63
C PRO A 57 -9.04 8.61 13.65
N SER A 58 -9.57 9.81 13.89
CA SER A 58 -10.55 10.50 13.04
C SER A 58 -9.91 11.36 11.94
N ALA A 59 -8.59 11.36 11.81
CA ALA A 59 -7.92 12.12 10.77
C ALA A 59 -8.42 11.69 9.37
N PRO A 60 -8.63 12.65 8.44
CA PRO A 60 -9.19 12.36 7.12
C PRO A 60 -8.12 11.79 6.16
N VAL A 61 -7.49 10.69 6.55
CA VAL A 61 -6.49 9.98 5.74
C VAL A 61 -7.17 9.36 4.54
N LYS A 62 -6.56 9.52 3.37
CA LYS A 62 -7.06 9.00 2.09
C LYS A 62 -6.05 8.05 1.49
N ALA A 63 -6.55 6.96 0.92
CA ALA A 63 -5.77 6.08 0.05
C ALA A 63 -5.76 6.68 -1.36
N VAL A 64 -4.58 6.96 -1.90
CA VAL A 64 -4.39 7.31 -3.31
C VAL A 64 -3.82 6.09 -3.99
N VAL A 65 -4.59 5.52 -4.92
CA VAL A 65 -4.23 4.28 -5.61
C VAL A 65 -4.34 4.48 -7.12
N SER A 66 -3.38 3.89 -7.84
CA SER A 66 -3.36 3.86 -9.30
C SER A 66 -3.12 2.43 -9.79
N ALA A 67 -3.78 2.10 -10.90
CA ALA A 67 -3.64 0.82 -11.60
C ALA A 67 -3.56 1.07 -13.11
N PRO A 68 -2.41 1.50 -13.65
CA PRO A 68 -2.32 1.86 -15.06
C PRO A 68 -2.55 0.67 -16.01
N ALA A 69 -3.01 0.99 -17.22
CA ALA A 69 -3.21 0.12 -18.38
C ALA A 69 -4.27 -0.99 -18.24
N ASN A 70 -4.10 -1.95 -17.32
CA ASN A 70 -4.90 -3.17 -17.25
C ASN A 70 -5.72 -3.32 -15.95
N GLY A 71 -5.74 -2.28 -15.12
CA GLY A 71 -6.47 -2.27 -13.86
C GLY A 71 -7.58 -1.24 -13.83
N GLU A 72 -8.74 -1.62 -13.31
CA GLU A 72 -9.82 -0.71 -12.94
C GLU A 72 -9.96 -0.70 -11.42
N ILE A 73 -9.75 0.46 -10.78
CA ILE A 73 -9.96 0.62 -9.35
C ILE A 73 -11.47 0.70 -9.07
N VAL A 74 -12.01 -0.34 -8.44
CA VAL A 74 -13.44 -0.45 -8.11
C VAL A 74 -13.74 0.25 -6.79
N GLU A 75 -12.89 0.02 -5.78
CA GLU A 75 -13.06 0.60 -4.44
C GLU A 75 -11.72 0.87 -3.80
N THR A 76 -11.62 2.00 -3.09
CA THR A 76 -10.50 2.30 -2.21
C THR A 76 -11.00 2.88 -0.89
N ASN A 77 -10.35 2.50 0.20
CA ASN A 77 -10.63 3.05 1.51
C ASN A 77 -9.36 3.13 2.36
N ALA A 78 -9.32 4.07 3.31
CA ALA A 78 -8.28 4.16 4.32
C ALA A 78 -8.91 4.39 5.69
N TYR A 79 -8.52 3.60 6.69
CA TYR A 79 -9.06 3.73 8.05
C TYR A 79 -8.07 3.27 9.12
N HIS A 80 -8.21 3.83 10.32
CA HIS A 80 -7.42 3.44 11.48
C HIS A 80 -7.94 2.12 12.08
N VAL A 81 -7.03 1.19 12.38
CA VAL A 81 -7.31 -0.11 12.99
C VAL A 81 -6.94 -0.06 14.47
N GLU A 82 -7.93 0.10 15.35
CA GLU A 82 -7.70 0.28 16.80
C GLU A 82 -6.90 -0.84 17.44
N ALA A 83 -7.14 -2.09 17.05
CA ALA A 83 -6.49 -3.26 17.64
C ALA A 83 -4.97 -3.30 17.43
N THR A 84 -4.46 -2.66 16.37
CA THR A 84 -3.03 -2.67 16.02
C THR A 84 -2.41 -1.28 16.00
N GLY A 85 -3.21 -0.22 16.00
CA GLY A 85 -2.76 1.16 15.78
C GLY A 85 -2.30 1.45 14.34
N ALA A 86 -2.53 0.53 13.40
CA ALA A 86 -2.14 0.71 12.01
C ALA A 86 -3.20 1.51 11.24
N TRP A 87 -2.79 2.19 10.17
CA TRP A 87 -3.73 2.64 9.15
C TRP A 87 -3.78 1.62 8.03
N ARG A 88 -4.98 1.16 7.71
CA ARG A 88 -5.23 0.16 6.68
C ARG A 88 -5.75 0.83 5.42
N MET A 89 -5.05 0.60 4.32
CA MET A 89 -5.56 0.79 2.97
C MET A 89 -6.28 -0.48 2.52
N MET A 90 -7.50 -0.33 2.02
CA MET A 90 -8.20 -1.35 1.26
C MET A 90 -8.24 -0.92 -0.20
N VAL A 91 -7.89 -1.82 -1.11
CA VAL A 91 -8.11 -1.63 -2.55
C VAL A 91 -8.77 -2.87 -3.12
N LEU A 92 -9.83 -2.63 -3.90
CA LEU A 92 -10.43 -3.59 -4.81
C LEU A 92 -10.14 -3.14 -6.24
N VAL A 93 -9.47 -4.00 -6.99
CA VAL A 93 -9.12 -3.76 -8.40
C VAL A 93 -9.67 -4.88 -9.27
N LYS A 94 -10.11 -4.52 -10.46
CA LYS A 94 -10.49 -5.45 -11.51
C LYS A 94 -9.39 -5.54 -12.56
N GLN A 95 -9.01 -6.75 -12.95
CA GLN A 95 -8.10 -7.04 -14.05
C GLN A 95 -8.90 -7.10 -15.35
N LEU A 96 -8.61 -6.19 -16.28
CA LEU A 96 -9.41 -6.04 -17.51
C LEU A 96 -9.09 -7.11 -18.56
N ASP A 97 -7.82 -7.46 -18.71
CA ASP A 97 -7.31 -8.56 -19.53
C ASP A 97 -6.51 -9.54 -18.65
N ALA A 98 -7.01 -10.77 -18.55
CA ALA A 98 -6.39 -11.82 -17.76
C ALA A 98 -4.99 -12.22 -18.28
N ALA A 99 -4.70 -12.01 -19.57
CA ALA A 99 -3.40 -12.33 -20.16
C ALA A 99 -2.32 -11.28 -19.85
N GLN A 100 -2.68 -10.14 -19.26
CA GLN A 100 -1.76 -9.04 -18.94
C GLN A 100 -1.67 -8.85 -17.43
N PRO A 101 -0.51 -8.43 -16.88
CA PRO A 101 -0.41 -8.09 -15.47
C PRO A 101 -1.18 -6.81 -15.14
N VAL A 102 -1.45 -6.59 -13.85
CA VAL A 102 -1.88 -5.28 -13.32
C VAL A 102 -0.83 -4.77 -12.36
N GLU A 103 -0.24 -3.63 -12.67
CA GLU A 103 0.62 -2.90 -11.73
C GLU A 103 -0.24 -2.05 -10.80
N LEU A 104 0.06 -2.07 -9.51
CA LEU A 104 -0.62 -1.32 -8.48
C LEU A 104 0.37 -0.43 -7.75
N ARG A 105 0.00 0.84 -7.54
CA ARG A 105 0.74 1.76 -6.68
C ARG A 105 -0.23 2.46 -5.74
N GLY A 106 0.06 2.45 -4.45
CA GLY A 106 -0.78 3.05 -3.43
C GLY A 106 -0.01 3.70 -2.29
N TYR A 107 -0.51 4.80 -1.76
CA TYR A 107 0.03 5.47 -0.57
C TYR A 107 -1.10 6.15 0.21
N LEU A 108 -0.82 6.50 1.48
CA LEU A 108 -1.73 7.27 2.32
C LEU A 108 -1.32 8.75 2.35
N GLN A 109 -2.32 9.63 2.30
CA GLN A 109 -2.12 11.07 2.44
C GLN A 109 -3.16 11.71 3.36
N ASN A 110 -2.84 12.85 3.95
CA ASN A 110 -3.80 13.71 4.65
C ASN A 110 -3.66 15.14 4.10
N GLY A 111 -4.73 15.65 3.48
CA GLY A 111 -4.65 16.92 2.73
C GLY A 111 -3.64 16.82 1.58
N ALA A 112 -2.59 17.64 1.63
CA ALA A 112 -1.49 17.65 0.67
C ALA A 112 -0.28 16.80 1.11
N ASP A 113 -0.27 16.30 2.34
CA ASP A 113 0.87 15.62 2.93
C ASP A 113 0.82 14.12 2.60
N VAL A 114 1.84 13.62 1.90
CA VAL A 114 2.06 12.19 1.70
C VAL A 114 2.64 11.61 2.98
N LEU A 115 1.93 10.66 3.58
CA LEU A 115 2.24 10.14 4.91
C LEU A 115 3.08 8.87 4.86
N THR A 116 3.04 8.12 3.77
CA THR A 116 3.67 6.80 3.67
C THR A 116 4.64 6.73 2.50
N GLU A 117 5.45 5.68 2.48
CA GLU A 117 6.03 5.20 1.23
C GLU A 117 4.94 4.82 0.21
N THR A 118 5.34 4.60 -1.05
CA THR A 118 4.46 4.05 -2.08
C THR A 118 4.54 2.53 -2.07
N TRP A 119 3.48 1.87 -1.60
CA TRP A 119 3.29 0.44 -1.80
C TRP A 119 3.15 0.16 -3.30
N SER A 120 4.02 -0.70 -3.83
CA SER A 120 4.01 -1.10 -5.24
C SER A 120 3.83 -2.61 -5.33
N ASN A 121 2.85 -3.07 -6.11
CA ASN A 121 2.48 -4.48 -6.21
C ASN A 121 2.09 -4.87 -7.64
N LEU A 122 1.99 -6.17 -7.89
CA LEU A 122 1.69 -6.74 -9.19
C LEU A 122 0.66 -7.86 -9.04
N VAL A 123 -0.44 -7.79 -9.79
CA VAL A 123 -1.29 -8.94 -10.07
C VAL A 123 -0.75 -9.62 -11.34
N PRO A 124 -0.35 -10.90 -11.28
CA PRO A 124 0.17 -11.59 -12.44
C PRO A 124 -0.94 -11.92 -13.47
N PRO A 125 -0.57 -12.21 -14.73
CA PRO A 125 -1.47 -12.85 -15.69
C PRO A 125 -2.02 -14.19 -15.17
N ARG A 126 -3.17 -14.60 -15.70
CA ARG A 126 -3.85 -15.85 -15.38
C ARG A 126 -4.12 -16.72 -16.61
#